data_AF-A0A291NH59-F1
#
_entry.id   AF-A0A291NH59-F1
#
_cell.length_a   1.000
_cell.length_b   1.000
_cell.length_c   1.000
_cell.angle_alpha   90.00
_cell.angle_beta   90.00
_cell.angle_gamma   90.00
#
_symmetry.space_group_name_H-M   'P 1'
#
loop_
_entity.id
_entity.type
_entity.pdbx_description
1 polymer ?
#
loop_
_entity_poly.entity_id
_entity_poly.type
_entity_poly.pdbx_seq_one_letter_code
_entity_poly.pdbx_strand_id
1 'polypeptide(L)' 'SGLTVAWKADGTPITQGVETTKPSKQSNNKYAASSYLSLSPNEWKSRGRFTCQVTHEGSTVEKSVVPAECS' A
#
# COMPACT_ATOMS: atom_id res chain seq x y z
N SER A 1 -14.46 -7.95 -11.76
CA SER A 1 -13.73 -6.77 -11.29
C SER A 1 -12.63 -7.17 -10.34
N GLY A 2 -11.43 -6.61 -10.51
CA GLY A 2 -10.22 -7.02 -9.78
C GLY A 2 -9.58 -5.84 -9.06
N LEU A 3 -9.26 -6.03 -7.78
CA LEU A 3 -8.45 -5.10 -6.99
C LEU A 3 -7.04 -5.69 -6.87
N THR A 4 -6.02 -4.91 -7.19
CA THR A 4 -4.62 -5.28 -6.92
C THR A 4 -3.96 -4.17 -6.12
N VAL A 5 -3.21 -4.56 -5.08
CA VAL A 5 -2.41 -3.64 -4.27
C VAL A 5 -0.95 -4.01 -4.43
N ALA A 6 -0.10 -3.02 -4.72
CA ALA A 6 1.34 -3.14 -4.78
C ALA A 6 2.00 -2.09 -3.89
N TRP A 7 3.13 -2.43 -3.30
CA TRP A 7 3.92 -1.50 -2.50
C TRP A 7 5.25 -1.21 -3.19
N LYS A 8 5.72 0.03 -3.04
CA LYS A 8 7.05 0.46 -3.52
C LYS A 8 7.80 1.17 -2.41
N ALA A 9 9.10 0.89 -2.30
CA ALA A 9 10.07 1.69 -1.53
C ALA A 9 10.99 2.42 -2.52
N ASP A 10 10.99 3.75 -2.48
CA ASP A 10 11.75 4.60 -3.41
C ASP A 10 11.50 4.27 -4.89
N GLY A 11 10.26 3.86 -5.22
CA GLY A 11 9.86 3.45 -6.56
C GLY A 11 10.16 1.99 -6.91
N THR A 12 10.93 1.27 -6.09
CA THR A 12 11.23 -0.15 -6.29
C THR A 12 10.13 -1.02 -5.68
N PRO A 13 9.55 -2.00 -6.40
CA PRO A 13 8.54 -2.90 -5.86
C PRO A 13 9.02 -3.66 -4.62
N ILE A 14 8.16 -3.79 -3.62
CA ILE A 14 8.40 -4.58 -2.41
C ILE A 14 7.20 -5.49 -2.14
N THR A 15 7.49 -6.73 -1.77
CA THR A 15 6.49 -7.76 -1.47
C THR A 15 6.69 -8.38 -0.08
N GLN A 16 7.90 -8.29 0.47
CA GLN A 16 8.20 -8.82 1.79
C GLN A 16 7.46 -8.02 2.87
N GLY A 17 6.80 -8.72 3.80
CA GLY A 17 6.04 -8.09 4.88
C GLY A 17 4.72 -7.44 4.44
N VAL A 18 4.31 -7.63 3.17
CA VAL A 18 3.04 -7.14 2.65
C VAL A 18 1.93 -8.15 2.92
N GLU A 19 0.91 -7.73 3.66
CA GLU A 19 -0.30 -8.50 3.91
C GLU A 19 -1.51 -7.72 3.39
N THR A 20 -2.32 -8.34 2.54
CA THR A 20 -3.50 -7.68 1.95
C THR A 20 -4.74 -8.52 2.15
N THR A 21 -5.78 -7.92 2.72
CA THR A 21 -7.06 -8.59 2.93
C THR A 21 -7.82 -8.74 1.61
N LYS A 22 -8.65 -9.80 1.53
CA LYS A 22 -9.60 -9.91 0.42
C LYS A 22 -10.64 -8.79 0.53
N PRO A 23 -11.06 -8.16 -0.58
CA PRO A 23 -12.11 -7.15 -0.55
C PRO A 23 -13.40 -7.69 0.07
N SER A 24 -13.97 -6.95 1.01
CA SER A 24 -15.24 -7.29 1.68
C SER A 24 -16.28 -6.20 1.44
N LYS A 25 -17.54 -6.63 1.28
CA LYS A 25 -18.67 -5.72 1.06
C LYS A 25 -18.97 -4.96 2.36
N GLN A 26 -19.09 -3.64 2.24
CA GLN A 26 -19.38 -2.71 3.33
C GLN A 26 -20.87 -2.39 3.39
N SER A 27 -21.33 -1.75 4.49
CA SER A 27 -22.74 -1.39 4.71
C SER A 27 -23.31 -0.44 3.64
N ASN A 28 -22.46 0.34 2.98
CA ASN A 28 -22.82 1.23 1.87
C ASN A 28 -22.85 0.54 0.50
N ASN A 29 -22.85 -0.80 0.46
CA ASN A 29 -22.81 -1.63 -0.75
C ASN A 29 -21.55 -1.50 -1.63
N LYS A 30 -20.50 -0.81 -1.18
CA LYS A 30 -19.18 -0.80 -1.84
C LYS A 30 -18.27 -1.86 -1.22
N TYR A 31 -17.07 -2.02 -1.77
CA TYR A 31 -16.05 -2.93 -1.27
C TYR A 31 -14.92 -2.16 -0.59
N ALA A 32 -14.31 -2.76 0.43
CA ALA A 32 -13.09 -2.28 1.06
C ALA A 32 -12.08 -3.42 1.23
N ALA A 33 -10.80 -3.09 1.15
CA ALA A 33 -9.69 -3.97 1.47
C ALA A 33 -8.63 -3.15 2.22
N SER A 34 -7.81 -3.82 3.01
CA SER A 34 -6.69 -3.23 3.74
C SER A 34 -5.41 -3.91 3.31
N SER A 35 -4.33 -3.13 3.21
CA SER A 35 -2.99 -3.64 2.96
C SER A 35 -2.03 -3.04 3.96
N TYR A 36 -1.18 -3.89 4.52
CA TYR A 36 -0.21 -3.53 5.55
C TYR A 36 1.18 -3.92 5.05
N LEU A 37 2.13 -3.02 5.26
CA LEU A 37 3.54 -3.27 5.02
C LEU A 37 4.27 -3.24 6.37
N SER A 38 4.79 -4.38 6.79
CA SER A 38 5.54 -4.53 8.04
C SER A 38 7.02 -4.27 7.79
N LEU A 39 7.61 -3.32 8.51
CA LEU A 39 9.01 -2.92 8.41
C LEU A 39 9.61 -2.77 9.80
N SER A 40 10.91 -3.02 9.92
CA SER A 40 11.67 -2.55 11.07
C SER A 40 11.82 -1.01 11.05
N PRO A 41 12.07 -0.37 12.20
CA PRO A 41 12.32 1.07 12.26
C PRO A 41 13.50 1.52 11.37
N ASN A 42 14.51 0.67 11.21
CA ASN A 42 15.68 0.98 10.38
C ASN A 42 15.33 0.94 8.89
N GLU A 43 14.56 -0.06 8.45
CA GLU A 43 14.09 -0.13 7.06
C GLU A 43 13.23 1.08 6.71
N TRP A 44 12.30 1.45 7.59
CA TRP A 44 11.48 2.66 7.43
C TRP A 44 12.34 3.91 7.27
N LYS A 45 13.29 4.15 8.19
CA LYS A 45 14.14 5.36 8.16
C LYS A 45 15.17 5.37 7.03
N SER A 46 15.53 4.21 6.48
CA SER A 46 16.52 4.08 5.41
C SER A 46 16.02 4.46 4.02
N ARG A 47 14.70 4.65 3.86
CA ARG A 47 14.06 4.94 2.57
C ARG A 47 13.55 6.37 2.55
N GLY A 48 13.48 6.95 1.37
CA GLY A 48 12.95 8.31 1.17
C GLY A 48 11.42 8.33 1.07
N ARG A 49 10.80 7.27 0.55
CA ARG A 49 9.36 7.22 0.31
C ARG A 49 8.83 5.80 0.25
N PHE A 50 7.66 5.59 0.84
CA PHE A 50 6.86 4.39 0.64
C PHE A 50 5.55 4.74 -0.08
N THR A 51 5.19 3.94 -1.08
CA THR A 51 4.00 4.17 -1.90
C THR A 51 3.13 2.92 -1.90
N CYS A 52 1.85 3.08 -1.55
CA CYS A 52 0.80 2.10 -1.80
C CYS A 52 0.13 2.44 -3.14
N GLN A 53 0.12 1.48 -4.06
CA GLN A 53 -0.44 1.59 -5.39
C GLN A 53 -1.62 0.62 -5.51
N VAL A 54 -2.82 1.16 -5.70
CA VAL A 54 -4.06 0.39 -5.83
C VAL A 54 -4.55 0.47 -7.26
N THR A 55 -4.80 -0.67 -7.90
CA THR A 55 -5.37 -0.75 -9.25
C THR A 55 -6.74 -1.43 -9.21
N HIS A 56 -7.75 -0.79 -9.80
CA HIS A 56 -9.12 -1.29 -9.89
C HIS A 56 -9.69 -0.93 -11.27
N GLU A 57 -10.19 -1.93 -12.00
CA GLU A 57 -10.72 -1.78 -13.37
C GLU A 57 -9.78 -1.01 -14.32
N GLY A 58 -8.48 -1.31 -14.25
CA GLY A 58 -7.46 -0.68 -15.09
C GLY A 58 -7.06 0.74 -14.68
N SER A 59 -7.72 1.34 -13.68
CA SER A 59 -7.35 2.64 -13.11
C SER A 59 -6.48 2.46 -11.87
N THR A 60 -5.41 3.25 -11.77
CA THR A 60 -4.46 3.20 -10.67
C THR A 60 -4.51 4.47 -9.82
N VAL A 61 -4.53 4.30 -8.50
CA VAL A 61 -4.40 5.38 -7.53
C VAL A 61 -3.19 5.08 -6.64
N GLU A 62 -2.34 6.07 -6.44
CA GLU A 62 -1.17 5.97 -5.56
C GLU A 62 -1.28 6.92 -4.38
N LYS A 63 -0.81 6.46 -3.24
CA LYS A 63 -0.61 7.28 -2.04
C LYS A 63 0.77 7.00 -1.47
N SER A 64 1.47 8.07 -1.08
CA SER A 64 2.83 7.99 -0.59
C SER A 64 2.97 8.64 0.78
N VAL A 65 3.93 8.14 1.55
CA VAL A 65 4.37 8.69 2.82
C VAL A 65 5.90 8.80 2.80
N VAL A 66 6.42 9.88 3.37
CA VAL A 66 7.85 10.19 3.43
C VAL A 66 8.30 10.04 4.89
N PRO A 67 9.22 9.11 5.21
CA PRO A 67 9.67 8.89 6.58
C PRO A 67 10.17 10.15 7.30
N ALA A 68 10.80 11.06 6.56
CA ALA A 68 11.32 12.33 7.10
C ALA A 68 10.22 13.36 7.47
N GLU A 69 9.00 13.22 6.94
CA GLU A 69 7.86 14.10 7.22
C GLU A 69 6.98 13.58 8.37
N CYS A 70 7.26 12.37 8.86
CA CYS A 70 6.62 11.78 10.02
C CYS A 70 7.51 11.98 11.26
N SER A 71 7.53 13.22 11.77
CA SER A 71 8.25 13.65 12.98
C SER A 71 7.34 13.71 14.21
#